data_AF-A0A2E7CLQ2-F1
#
_entry.id   AF-A0A2E7CLQ2-F1
#
_cell.length_a   1.000
_cell.length_b   1.000
_cell.length_c   1.000
_cell.angle_alpha   90.00
_cell.angle_beta   90.00
_cell.angle_gamma   90.00
#
_symmetry.space_group_name_H-M   'P 1'
#
loop_
_entity.id
_entity.type
_entity.pdbx_description
1 polymer ?
#
loop_
_entity_poly.entity_id
_entity_poly.type
_entity_poly.pdbx_seq_one_letter_code
_entity_poly.pdbx_strand_id
1 'polypeptide(L)'
;MISYLLPDNIPEKHFESAEHVRSYLVCVRGGAPFLSGVDGALLVEWLDEDIKASIICAAIDKVALRRRKKRVRTRLNLRSCRGELNKLRKKQKPIEPQTTNTFPLFRKIQEFLLMHPFHRDLSSQTKSLQKKLTAAEKKLSTIQNAQQLESIAKTVINAIRSFHDALWELSSEQHEQLRQSAEEELSSLRNLLGPTQWRDAVEEVMRDSLRAQYPLLTAEAVWNALNSRVSIETHTKSM
;
A
#
# COMPACT_ATOMS: atom_id res chain seq x y z
N MET A 1 9.38 -18.43 -14.13
CA MET A 1 8.72 -17.13 -13.85
C MET A 1 7.24 -17.33 -14.12
N ILE A 2 6.42 -17.52 -13.08
CA ILE A 2 4.97 -17.78 -13.27
C ILE A 2 4.31 -16.46 -13.66
N SER A 3 3.67 -16.41 -14.83
CA SER A 3 2.96 -15.22 -15.32
C SER A 3 1.75 -14.95 -14.43
N TYR A 4 1.74 -13.80 -13.76
CA TYR A 4 0.76 -13.41 -12.74
C TYR A 4 -0.43 -12.69 -13.39
N LEU A 5 -1.29 -13.44 -14.08
CA LEU A 5 -2.31 -12.84 -14.91
C LEU A 5 -3.51 -12.33 -14.09
N LEU A 6 -3.94 -11.11 -14.41
CA LEU A 6 -5.29 -10.65 -14.09
C LEU A 6 -6.33 -11.62 -14.68
N PRO A 7 -7.51 -11.75 -14.08
CA PRO A 7 -8.63 -12.47 -14.69
C PRO A 7 -8.85 -12.04 -16.14
N ASP A 8 -9.11 -12.99 -17.04
CA ASP A 8 -9.28 -12.75 -18.49
C ASP A 8 -10.44 -11.78 -18.83
N ASN A 9 -11.29 -11.48 -17.84
CA ASN A 9 -12.50 -10.67 -18.00
C ASN A 9 -12.36 -9.22 -17.50
N ILE A 10 -11.15 -8.73 -17.21
CA ILE A 10 -10.97 -7.31 -16.86
C ILE A 10 -11.06 -6.44 -18.13
N PRO A 11 -11.98 -5.46 -18.20
CA PRO A 11 -12.05 -4.54 -19.33
C PRO A 11 -10.72 -3.82 -19.56
N GLU A 12 -10.35 -3.60 -20.83
CA GLU A 12 -9.05 -2.99 -21.19
C GLU A 12 -8.82 -1.63 -20.51
N LYS A 13 -9.88 -0.81 -20.40
CA LYS A 13 -9.87 0.48 -19.68
C LYS A 13 -9.41 0.38 -18.22
N HIS A 14 -9.54 -0.80 -17.61
CA HIS A 14 -9.26 -1.05 -16.20
C HIS A 14 -7.93 -1.74 -15.96
N PHE A 15 -7.26 -2.24 -17.00
CA PHE A 15 -6.09 -3.12 -16.88
C PHE A 15 -4.99 -2.53 -16.00
N GLU A 16 -4.59 -1.28 -16.25
CA GLU A 16 -3.51 -0.63 -15.50
C GLU A 16 -3.87 -0.39 -14.03
N SER A 17 -5.13 -0.05 -13.73
CA SER A 17 -5.59 0.15 -12.36
C SER A 17 -5.76 -1.17 -11.62
N ALA A 18 -6.28 -2.19 -12.30
CA ALA A 18 -6.44 -3.52 -11.75
C ALA A 18 -5.10 -4.16 -11.43
N GLU A 19 -4.11 -4.05 -12.33
CA GLU A 19 -2.75 -4.55 -12.09
C GLU A 19 -2.08 -3.83 -10.92
N HIS A 20 -2.32 -2.52 -10.79
CA HIS A 20 -1.81 -1.75 -9.66
C HIS A 20 -2.37 -2.25 -8.33
N VAL A 21 -3.69 -2.47 -8.24
CA VAL A 21 -4.33 -3.01 -7.03
C VAL A 21 -3.89 -4.45 -6.77
N ARG A 22 -3.83 -5.30 -7.81
CA ARG A 22 -3.40 -6.70 -7.72
C ARG A 22 -2.00 -6.78 -7.15
N SER A 23 -1.02 -6.13 -7.78
CA SER A 23 0.38 -6.14 -7.35
C SER A 23 0.55 -5.61 -5.92
N TYR A 24 -0.20 -4.57 -5.54
CA TYR A 24 -0.19 -4.06 -4.18
C TYR A 24 -0.76 -5.06 -3.16
N LEU A 25 -1.91 -5.66 -3.46
CA LEU A 25 -2.53 -6.67 -2.59
C LEU A 25 -1.61 -7.88 -2.40
N VAL A 26 -0.95 -8.35 -3.46
CA VAL A 26 0.01 -9.47 -3.41
C VAL A 26 1.17 -9.14 -2.47
N CYS A 27 1.75 -7.94 -2.61
CA CYS A 27 2.83 -7.47 -1.72
C CYS A 27 2.38 -7.47 -0.24
N VAL A 28 1.16 -7.02 0.03
CA VAL A 28 0.59 -6.95 1.39
C VAL A 28 0.31 -8.35 1.99
N ARG A 29 0.02 -9.35 1.14
CA ARG A 29 -0.44 -10.71 1.50
C ARG A 29 0.64 -11.78 1.61
N GLY A 30 1.93 -11.42 1.56
CA GLY A 30 2.96 -12.46 1.55
C GLY A 30 3.15 -13.12 0.18
N GLY A 31 3.00 -12.38 -0.93
CA GLY A 31 3.39 -12.89 -2.26
C GLY A 31 2.39 -13.84 -2.94
N ALA A 32 1.26 -14.17 -2.30
CA ALA A 32 0.24 -15.04 -2.89
C ALA A 32 -0.32 -14.47 -4.22
N PRO A 33 -0.12 -15.15 -5.36
CA PRO A 33 -0.13 -14.50 -6.68
C PRO A 33 -1.50 -14.10 -7.25
N PHE A 34 -2.59 -14.69 -6.73
CA PHE A 34 -3.90 -14.62 -7.39
C PHE A 34 -4.93 -13.82 -6.60
N LEU A 35 -5.62 -12.92 -7.30
CA LEU A 35 -6.98 -12.53 -6.94
C LEU A 35 -7.88 -13.73 -7.18
N SER A 36 -8.72 -14.07 -6.21
CA SER A 36 -9.80 -15.02 -6.48
C SER A 36 -10.71 -14.46 -7.58
N GLY A 37 -11.42 -15.30 -8.33
CA GLY A 37 -12.40 -14.81 -9.32
C GLY A 37 -13.42 -13.83 -8.71
N VAL A 38 -13.76 -14.04 -7.43
CA VAL A 38 -14.60 -13.13 -6.64
C VAL A 38 -13.93 -11.78 -6.39
N ASP A 39 -12.64 -11.77 -6.03
CA ASP A 39 -11.90 -10.51 -5.88
C ASP A 39 -11.74 -9.79 -7.23
N GLY A 40 -11.52 -10.54 -8.31
CA GLY A 40 -11.45 -9.99 -9.67
C GLY A 40 -12.73 -9.28 -10.09
N ALA A 41 -13.88 -9.95 -9.94
CA ALA A 41 -15.18 -9.36 -10.25
C ALA A 41 -15.47 -8.12 -9.38
N LEU A 42 -15.15 -8.17 -8.08
CA LEU A 42 -15.33 -7.04 -7.17
C LEU A 42 -14.42 -5.85 -7.51
N LEU A 43 -13.19 -6.12 -7.98
CA LEU A 43 -12.27 -5.08 -8.43
C LEU A 43 -12.82 -4.39 -9.67
N VAL A 44 -13.35 -5.14 -10.64
CA VAL A 44 -14.00 -4.57 -11.83
C VAL A 44 -15.22 -3.72 -11.42
N GLU A 45 -16.08 -4.22 -10.52
CA GLU A 45 -17.22 -3.46 -9.97
C GLU A 45 -16.77 -2.10 -9.40
N TRP A 46 -15.72 -2.08 -8.58
CA TRP A 46 -15.20 -0.85 -8.00
C TRP A 46 -14.62 0.11 -9.03
N LEU A 47 -13.90 -0.41 -10.03
CA LEU A 47 -13.32 0.41 -11.09
C LEU A 47 -14.40 0.97 -12.03
N ASP A 48 -15.49 0.23 -12.28
CA ASP A 48 -16.66 0.73 -13.01
C ASP A 48 -17.40 1.84 -12.25
N GLU A 49 -17.36 1.82 -10.90
CA GLU A 49 -17.83 2.91 -10.04
C GLU A 49 -16.86 4.12 -9.98
N ASP A 50 -15.83 4.17 -10.82
CA ASP A 50 -14.74 5.17 -10.83
C ASP A 50 -13.99 5.28 -9.49
N ILE A 51 -13.95 4.20 -8.70
CA ILE A 51 -13.17 4.17 -7.47
C ILE A 51 -11.69 4.09 -7.84
N LYS A 52 -10.93 5.10 -7.39
CA LYS A 52 -9.51 5.23 -7.71
C LYS A 52 -8.68 4.11 -7.06
N ALA A 53 -7.68 3.61 -7.80
CA ALA A 53 -6.83 2.50 -7.36
C ALA A 53 -6.06 2.86 -6.08
N SER A 54 -5.61 4.11 -5.93
CA SER A 54 -4.95 4.58 -4.70
C SER A 54 -5.82 4.44 -3.45
N ILE A 55 -7.13 4.68 -3.56
CA ILE A 55 -8.09 4.52 -2.45
C ILE A 55 -8.23 3.04 -2.10
N ILE A 56 -8.29 2.17 -3.11
CA ILE A 56 -8.38 0.72 -2.92
C ILE A 56 -7.11 0.23 -2.20
N CYS A 57 -5.93 0.65 -2.62
CA CYS A 57 -4.66 0.32 -1.96
C CYS A 57 -4.60 0.82 -0.50
N ALA A 58 -5.09 2.04 -0.23
CA ALA A 58 -5.18 2.56 1.14
C ALA A 58 -6.17 1.76 2.02
N ALA A 59 -7.29 1.31 1.45
CA ALA A 59 -8.24 0.43 2.15
C ALA A 59 -7.60 -0.93 2.49
N ILE A 60 -6.83 -1.49 1.55
CA ILE A 60 -6.06 -2.73 1.74
C ILE A 60 -5.12 -2.60 2.94
N ASP A 61 -4.31 -1.54 3.00
CA ASP A 61 -3.37 -1.30 4.11
C ASP A 61 -4.05 -1.24 5.47
N LYS A 62 -5.11 -0.45 5.58
CA LYS A 62 -5.85 -0.30 6.83
C LYS A 62 -6.46 -1.61 7.31
N VAL A 63 -6.96 -2.41 6.39
CA VAL A 63 -7.57 -3.70 6.71
C VAL A 63 -6.48 -4.68 7.09
N ALA A 64 -5.36 -4.72 6.37
CA ALA A 64 -4.19 -5.52 6.74
C ALA A 64 -3.74 -5.18 8.17
N LEU A 65 -3.52 -3.90 8.49
CA LEU A 65 -3.11 -3.46 9.83
C LEU A 65 -4.08 -3.89 10.94
N ARG A 66 -5.39 -3.77 10.69
CA ARG A 66 -6.40 -4.21 11.68
C ARG A 66 -6.45 -5.72 11.83
N ARG A 67 -6.32 -6.47 10.74
CA ARG A 67 -6.34 -7.94 10.77
C ARG A 67 -5.18 -8.50 11.58
N ARG A 68 -4.01 -7.87 11.48
CA ARG A 68 -2.83 -8.21 12.28
C ARG A 68 -3.07 -8.02 13.76
N LYS A 69 -3.55 -6.84 14.16
CA LYS A 69 -3.92 -6.54 15.56
C LYS A 69 -4.93 -7.54 16.13
N LYS A 70 -5.77 -8.13 15.28
CA LYS A 70 -6.81 -9.10 15.67
C LYS A 70 -6.45 -10.57 15.41
N ARG A 71 -5.25 -10.85 14.90
CA ARG A 71 -4.76 -12.21 14.55
C ARG A 71 -5.79 -12.99 13.71
N VAL A 72 -6.33 -12.34 12.67
CA VAL A 72 -7.40 -12.94 11.86
C VAL A 72 -6.86 -14.10 11.04
N ARG A 73 -7.53 -15.25 11.14
CA ARG A 73 -7.09 -16.55 10.59
C ARG A 73 -7.18 -16.68 9.07
N THR A 74 -8.00 -15.86 8.43
CA THR A 74 -8.24 -15.94 6.98
C THR A 74 -7.22 -15.13 6.20
N ARG A 75 -7.12 -15.33 4.88
CA ARG A 75 -6.31 -14.42 4.04
C ARG A 75 -7.03 -13.09 3.83
N LEU A 76 -6.27 -12.00 3.67
CA LEU A 76 -6.82 -10.73 3.24
C LEU A 76 -7.41 -10.85 1.82
N ASN A 77 -8.62 -10.33 1.62
CA ASN A 77 -9.31 -10.31 0.32
C ASN A 77 -9.98 -8.94 0.13
N LEU A 78 -10.35 -8.61 -1.10
CA LEU A 78 -10.95 -7.31 -1.42
C LEU A 78 -12.32 -7.16 -0.76
N ARG A 79 -13.10 -8.24 -0.63
CA ARG A 79 -14.39 -8.21 0.08
C ARG A 79 -14.24 -7.66 1.51
N SER A 80 -13.19 -8.05 2.23
CA SER A 80 -12.88 -7.55 3.57
C SER A 80 -12.58 -6.04 3.61
N CYS A 81 -12.20 -5.45 2.48
CA CYS A 81 -11.85 -4.05 2.35
C CYS A 81 -13.05 -3.14 2.05
N ARG A 82 -14.20 -3.67 1.61
CA ARG A 82 -15.38 -2.87 1.19
C ARG A 82 -15.81 -1.85 2.25
N GLY A 83 -15.86 -2.26 3.51
CA GLY A 83 -16.27 -1.38 4.61
C GLY A 83 -15.30 -0.22 4.85
N GLU A 84 -14.00 -0.42 4.64
CA GLU A 84 -13.00 0.67 4.74
C GLU A 84 -12.99 1.54 3.50
N LEU A 85 -13.10 0.92 2.32
CA LEU A 85 -13.20 1.61 1.04
C LEU A 85 -14.34 2.63 1.05
N ASN A 86 -15.53 2.22 1.50
CA ASN A 86 -16.68 3.11 1.63
C ASN A 86 -16.43 4.29 2.58
N LYS A 87 -15.66 4.10 3.65
CA LYS A 87 -15.28 5.18 4.56
C LYS A 87 -14.29 6.14 3.92
N LEU A 88 -13.29 5.63 3.21
CA LEU A 88 -12.29 6.46 2.52
C LEU A 88 -12.91 7.25 1.37
N ARG A 89 -13.80 6.62 0.59
CA ARG A 89 -14.58 7.28 -0.48
C ARG A 89 -15.39 8.46 0.05
N LYS A 90 -16.09 8.29 1.18
CA LYS A 90 -16.82 9.39 1.85
C LYS A 90 -15.92 10.52 2.36
N LYS A 91 -14.65 10.24 2.61
CA LYS A 91 -13.66 11.24 3.07
C LYS A 91 -12.92 11.90 1.91
N GLN A 92 -13.12 11.46 0.67
CA GLN A 92 -12.48 12.04 -0.50
C GLN A 92 -12.96 13.48 -0.66
N LYS A 93 -12.02 14.43 -0.66
CA LYS A 93 -12.33 15.85 -0.86
C LYS A 93 -12.14 16.24 -2.33
N PRO A 94 -12.87 17.26 -2.82
CA PRO A 94 -12.58 17.88 -4.11
C PRO A 94 -11.13 18.39 -4.15
N ILE A 95 -10.53 18.41 -5.33
CA ILE A 95 -9.20 18.99 -5.51
C ILE A 95 -9.34 20.49 -5.56
N GLU A 96 -8.81 21.16 -4.54
CA GLU A 96 -8.67 22.61 -4.52
C GLU A 96 -7.26 23.00 -5.01
N PRO A 97 -7.14 24.08 -5.80
CA PRO A 97 -5.85 24.64 -6.18
C PRO A 97 -5.14 25.15 -4.91
N GLN A 98 -4.01 24.54 -4.58
CA GLN A 98 -3.18 24.98 -3.45
C GLN A 98 -2.14 26.01 -3.89
N THR A 99 -1.94 27.03 -3.05
CA THR A 99 -0.92 28.06 -3.23
C THR A 99 0.41 27.73 -2.54
N THR A 100 0.43 26.74 -1.63
CA THR A 100 1.63 26.37 -0.86
C THR A 100 2.29 25.09 -1.39
N ASN A 101 3.57 25.20 -1.77
CA ASN A 101 4.37 24.15 -2.42
C ASN A 101 4.85 23.00 -1.53
N THR A 102 4.43 22.92 -0.26
CA THR A 102 5.06 22.00 0.70
C THR A 102 4.21 20.76 0.93
N PHE A 103 4.76 19.58 0.60
CA PHE A 103 4.11 18.29 0.84
C PHE A 103 4.79 17.56 2.00
N PRO A 104 4.34 17.82 3.26
CA PRO A 104 5.08 17.43 4.45
C PRO A 104 5.30 15.92 4.58
N LEU A 105 4.42 15.07 4.01
CA LEU A 105 4.65 13.63 4.05
C LEU A 105 5.84 13.20 3.20
N PHE A 106 5.97 13.68 1.97
CA PHE A 106 7.07 13.23 1.09
C PHE A 106 8.42 13.65 1.65
N ARG A 107 8.47 14.86 2.23
CA ARG A 107 9.64 15.32 2.99
C ARG A 107 9.91 14.45 4.21
N LYS A 108 8.89 14.17 5.03
CA LYS A 108 9.02 13.26 6.19
C LYS A 108 9.51 11.87 5.79
N ILE A 109 9.02 11.32 4.67
CA ILE A 109 9.49 10.04 4.14
C ILE A 109 10.96 10.15 3.73
N GLN A 110 11.34 11.20 3.01
CA GLN A 110 12.75 11.42 2.63
C GLN A 110 13.66 11.53 3.86
N GLU A 111 13.28 12.33 4.84
CA GLU A 111 14.00 12.49 6.11
C GLU A 111 14.09 11.15 6.85
N PHE A 112 12.98 10.41 6.95
CA PHE A 112 12.96 9.07 7.54
C PHE A 112 13.92 8.10 6.85
N LEU A 113 13.96 8.11 5.52
CA LEU A 113 14.88 7.29 4.72
C LEU A 113 16.35 7.72 4.89
N LEU A 114 16.63 8.98 5.22
CA LEU A 114 18.01 9.43 5.48
C LEU A 114 18.48 9.04 6.88
N MET A 115 17.56 9.00 7.85
CA MET A 115 17.87 8.72 9.26
C MET A 115 17.90 7.23 9.59
N HIS A 116 17.25 6.38 8.80
CA HIS A 116 17.32 4.93 8.98
C HIS A 116 18.61 4.40 8.34
N PRO A 117 19.57 3.87 9.13
CA PRO A 117 20.80 3.31 8.59
C PRO A 117 20.44 2.07 7.77
N PHE A 118 20.31 2.28 6.47
CA PHE A 118 20.05 1.21 5.52
C PHE A 118 21.23 0.24 5.49
N HIS A 119 20.92 -1.06 5.41
CA HIS A 119 21.84 -2.01 4.79
C HIS A 119 22.33 -1.39 3.49
N ARG A 120 23.65 -1.29 3.31
CA ARG A 120 24.34 -0.65 2.17
C ARG A 120 23.72 -1.05 0.81
N ASP A 121 23.13 -2.23 0.77
CA ASP A 121 22.53 -2.92 -0.37
C ASP A 121 21.16 -2.36 -0.80
N LEU A 122 20.39 -1.72 0.09
CA LEU A 122 19.13 -1.05 -0.27
C LEU A 122 19.35 0.32 -0.93
N SER A 123 20.59 0.79 -1.03
CA SER A 123 20.90 2.16 -1.46
C SER A 123 20.34 2.52 -2.83
N SER A 124 20.26 1.56 -3.78
CA SER A 124 19.74 1.82 -5.12
C SER A 124 18.20 2.00 -5.12
N GLN A 125 17.48 1.18 -4.36
CA GLN A 125 16.03 1.22 -4.23
C GLN A 125 15.58 2.42 -3.38
N THR A 126 16.32 2.75 -2.32
CA THR A 126 16.11 3.97 -1.54
C THR A 126 16.30 5.21 -2.42
N LYS A 127 17.37 5.27 -3.23
CA LYS A 127 17.58 6.38 -4.20
C LYS A 127 16.46 6.44 -5.24
N SER A 128 16.00 5.30 -5.75
CA SER A 128 14.88 5.23 -6.70
C SER A 128 13.59 5.77 -6.08
N LEU A 129 13.25 5.33 -4.86
CA LEU A 129 12.09 5.81 -4.10
C LEU A 129 12.19 7.32 -3.83
N GLN A 130 13.34 7.80 -3.35
CA GLN A 130 13.59 9.23 -3.15
C GLN A 130 13.39 10.04 -4.43
N LYS A 131 13.94 9.58 -5.57
CA LYS A 131 13.76 10.23 -6.87
C LYS A 131 12.28 10.29 -7.27
N LYS A 132 11.53 9.21 -7.05
CA LYS A 132 10.07 9.17 -7.32
C LYS A 132 9.29 10.11 -6.40
N LEU A 133 9.64 10.20 -5.12
CA LEU A 133 9.03 11.12 -4.15
C LEU A 133 9.31 12.59 -4.51
N THR A 134 10.55 12.94 -4.83
CA THR A 134 10.90 14.31 -5.28
C THR A 134 10.19 14.66 -6.59
N ALA A 135 10.12 13.73 -7.54
CA ALA A 135 9.40 13.96 -8.78
C ALA A 135 7.89 14.10 -8.56
N ALA A 136 7.30 13.32 -7.65
CA ALA A 136 5.91 13.45 -7.24
C ALA A 136 5.67 14.84 -6.64
N GLU A 137 6.47 15.25 -5.65
CA GLU A 137 6.41 16.56 -5.00
C GLU A 137 6.42 17.72 -6.01
N LYS A 138 7.32 17.68 -6.99
CA LYS A 138 7.39 18.68 -8.07
C LYS A 138 6.15 18.69 -8.96
N LYS A 139 5.55 17.53 -9.23
CA LYS A 139 4.32 17.44 -10.03
C LYS A 139 3.09 17.85 -9.23
N LEU A 140 3.11 17.66 -7.91
CA LEU A 140 1.98 17.95 -7.04
C LEU A 140 1.60 19.45 -7.04
N SER A 141 2.52 20.35 -7.34
CA SER A 141 2.28 21.81 -7.46
C SER A 141 1.62 22.24 -8.77
N THR A 142 1.58 21.37 -9.78
CA THR A 142 1.01 21.68 -11.11
C THR A 142 -0.22 20.83 -11.45
N ILE A 143 -0.80 20.15 -10.45
CA ILE A 143 -2.02 19.34 -10.63
C ILE A 143 -3.22 20.22 -10.92
N GLN A 144 -3.99 19.81 -11.93
CA GLN A 144 -5.22 20.46 -12.39
C GLN A 144 -6.45 19.58 -12.18
N ASN A 145 -6.30 18.26 -12.04
CA ASN A 145 -7.43 17.34 -11.96
C ASN A 145 -7.15 16.05 -11.16
N ALA A 146 -8.22 15.28 -10.90
CA ALA A 146 -8.19 14.02 -10.15
C ALA A 146 -7.37 12.93 -10.83
N GLN A 147 -7.33 12.91 -12.15
CA GLN A 147 -6.58 11.91 -12.90
C GLN A 147 -5.07 12.07 -12.72
N GLN A 148 -4.57 13.32 -12.69
CA GLN A 148 -3.17 13.62 -12.42
C GLN A 148 -2.79 13.27 -10.98
N LEU A 149 -3.66 13.58 -10.01
CA LEU A 149 -3.46 13.20 -8.60
C LEU A 149 -3.37 11.68 -8.46
N GLU A 150 -4.28 10.94 -9.10
CA GLU A 150 -4.28 9.48 -9.10
C GLU A 150 -3.03 8.90 -9.75
N SER A 151 -2.60 9.43 -10.88
CA SER A 151 -1.36 9.01 -11.55
C SER A 151 -0.12 9.18 -10.65
N ILE A 152 -0.06 10.27 -9.89
CA ILE A 152 1.02 10.52 -8.93
C ILE A 152 0.91 9.56 -7.74
N ALA A 153 -0.29 9.34 -7.21
CA ALA A 153 -0.53 8.36 -6.14
C ALA A 153 -0.08 6.95 -6.55
N LYS A 154 -0.51 6.46 -7.73
CA LYS A 154 -0.10 5.17 -8.27
C LYS A 154 1.42 5.07 -8.44
N THR A 155 2.06 6.13 -8.93
CA THR A 155 3.52 6.16 -9.10
C THR A 155 4.25 5.99 -7.77
N VAL A 156 3.83 6.71 -6.73
CA VAL A 156 4.46 6.64 -5.40
C VAL A 156 4.16 5.30 -4.71
N ILE A 157 2.91 4.84 -4.76
CA ILE A 157 2.51 3.54 -4.19
C ILE A 157 3.29 2.40 -4.85
N ASN A 158 3.47 2.42 -6.17
CA ASN A 158 4.27 1.40 -6.85
C ASN A 158 5.76 1.48 -6.44
N ALA A 159 6.32 2.67 -6.24
CA ALA A 159 7.68 2.82 -5.76
C ALA A 159 7.85 2.29 -4.33
N ILE A 160 6.88 2.53 -3.44
CA ILE A 160 6.84 1.96 -2.09
C ILE A 160 6.77 0.43 -2.14
N ARG A 161 5.89 -0.12 -2.99
CA ARG A 161 5.80 -1.57 -3.20
C ARG A 161 7.13 -2.16 -3.66
N SER A 162 7.76 -1.60 -4.69
CA SER A 162 9.06 -2.07 -5.19
C SER A 162 10.17 -1.98 -4.13
N PHE A 163 10.11 -0.98 -3.26
CA PHE A 163 11.01 -0.88 -2.11
C PHE A 163 10.79 -2.04 -1.13
N HIS A 164 9.54 -2.36 -0.77
CA HIS A 164 9.22 -3.49 0.12
C HIS A 164 9.56 -4.85 -0.50
N ASP A 165 9.37 -5.02 -1.80
CA ASP A 165 9.77 -6.23 -2.52
C ASP A 165 11.30 -6.40 -2.45
N ALA A 166 12.08 -5.34 -2.66
CA ALA A 166 13.53 -5.40 -2.53
C ALA A 166 14.00 -5.62 -1.09
N LEU A 167 13.33 -5.00 -0.11
CA LEU A 167 13.58 -5.22 1.32
C LEU A 167 13.40 -6.70 1.66
N TRP A 168 12.37 -7.35 1.13
CA TRP A 168 12.15 -8.79 1.32
C TRP A 168 13.31 -9.64 0.80
N GLU A 169 13.74 -9.42 -0.45
CA GLU A 169 14.83 -10.18 -1.08
C GLU A 169 16.16 -10.01 -0.35
N LEU A 170 16.47 -8.77 0.06
CA LEU A 170 17.69 -8.45 0.78
C LEU A 170 17.69 -8.93 2.23
N SER A 171 16.52 -9.24 2.79
CA SER A 171 16.40 -9.79 4.15
C SER A 171 16.49 -11.32 4.18
N SER A 172 16.92 -11.97 3.10
CA SER A 172 16.98 -13.44 2.98
C SER A 172 17.74 -14.13 4.12
N GLU A 173 18.83 -13.55 4.60
CA GLU A 173 19.59 -14.07 5.75
C GLU A 173 18.78 -14.04 7.06
N GLN A 174 17.82 -13.11 7.19
CA GLN A 174 16.94 -12.97 8.34
C GLN A 174 15.65 -13.82 8.22
N HIS A 175 15.39 -14.45 7.07
CA HIS A 175 14.13 -15.17 6.83
C HIS A 175 13.89 -16.29 7.84
N GLU A 176 14.93 -17.00 8.29
CA GLU A 176 14.76 -18.05 9.30
C GLU A 176 14.28 -17.47 10.65
N GLN A 177 14.93 -16.41 11.11
CA GLN A 177 14.55 -15.73 12.36
C GLN A 177 13.14 -15.12 12.27
N LEU A 178 12.82 -14.47 11.14
CA LEU A 178 11.49 -13.93 10.87
C LEU A 178 10.44 -15.04 10.86
N ARG A 179 10.75 -16.20 10.28
CA ARG A 179 9.85 -17.35 10.25
C ARG A 179 9.57 -17.87 11.65
N GLN A 180 10.60 -18.10 12.46
CA GLN A 180 10.43 -18.56 13.85
C GLN A 180 9.57 -17.60 14.66
N SER A 181 9.85 -16.30 14.55
CA SER A 181 9.07 -15.26 15.23
C SER A 181 7.59 -15.26 14.77
N ALA A 182 7.36 -15.41 13.46
CA ALA A 182 6.00 -15.49 12.90
C ALA A 182 5.26 -16.77 13.32
N GLU A 183 5.94 -17.91 13.38
CA GLU A 183 5.35 -19.17 13.85
C GLU A 183 4.99 -19.12 15.34
N GLU A 184 5.82 -18.49 16.16
CA GLU A 184 5.51 -18.24 17.57
C GLU A 184 4.27 -17.34 17.73
N GLU A 185 4.22 -16.23 17.00
CA GLU A 185 3.06 -15.31 16.99
C GLU A 185 1.77 -16.03 16.57
N LEU A 186 1.86 -16.91 15.58
CA LEU A 186 0.73 -17.65 15.01
C LEU A 186 0.45 -18.99 15.71
N SER A 187 1.21 -19.36 16.76
CA SER A 187 1.16 -20.68 17.41
C SER A 187 -0.26 -21.16 17.74
N SER A 188 -1.11 -20.27 18.28
CA SER A 188 -2.53 -20.55 18.58
C SER A 188 -3.40 -20.95 17.39
N LEU A 189 -2.93 -20.70 16.16
CA LEU A 189 -3.62 -20.99 14.91
C LEU A 189 -3.10 -22.25 14.21
N ARG A 190 -2.00 -22.86 14.69
CA ARG A 190 -1.30 -23.96 14.01
C ARG A 190 -2.20 -25.15 13.71
N ASN A 191 -3.03 -25.55 14.69
CA ASN A 191 -3.92 -26.70 14.55
C ASN A 191 -5.21 -26.39 13.77
N LEU A 192 -5.42 -25.13 13.40
CA LEU A 192 -6.64 -24.65 12.74
C LEU A 192 -6.46 -24.38 11.25
N LEU A 193 -5.20 -24.27 10.80
CA LEU A 193 -4.86 -23.98 9.41
C LEU A 193 -4.26 -25.21 8.76
N GLY A 194 -4.68 -25.50 7.52
CA GLY A 194 -4.02 -26.51 6.70
C GLY A 194 -2.57 -26.11 6.36
N PRO A 195 -1.70 -27.04 5.93
CA PRO A 195 -0.28 -26.78 5.71
C PRO A 195 0.01 -25.60 4.77
N THR A 196 -0.75 -25.46 3.69
CA THR A 196 -0.63 -24.33 2.76
C THR A 196 -1.02 -23.02 3.44
N GLN A 197 -2.20 -22.96 4.06
CA GLN A 197 -2.70 -21.77 4.76
C GLN A 197 -1.78 -21.32 5.88
N TRP A 198 -1.17 -22.26 6.59
CA TRP A 198 -0.14 -21.98 7.59
C TRP A 198 1.06 -21.28 6.97
N ARG A 199 1.62 -21.84 5.89
CA ARG A 199 2.78 -21.25 5.19
C ARG A 199 2.49 -19.83 4.72
N ASP A 200 1.33 -19.58 4.12
CA ASP A 200 0.96 -18.24 3.66
C ASP A 200 0.79 -17.26 4.82
N ALA A 201 0.18 -17.70 5.93
CA ALA A 201 -0.01 -16.86 7.11
C ALA A 201 1.34 -16.48 7.74
N VAL A 202 2.27 -17.44 7.82
CA VAL A 202 3.63 -17.21 8.29
C VAL A 202 4.35 -16.22 7.39
N GLU A 203 4.32 -16.40 6.06
CA GLU A 203 4.96 -15.44 5.13
C GLU A 203 4.32 -14.04 5.21
N GLU A 204 2.99 -13.95 5.34
CA GLU A 204 2.28 -12.68 5.52
C GLU A 204 2.79 -11.94 6.77
N VAL A 205 2.96 -12.64 7.90
CA VAL A 205 3.51 -12.06 9.14
C VAL A 205 4.99 -11.68 8.97
N MET A 206 5.82 -12.53 8.36
CA MET A 206 7.23 -12.23 8.10
C MET A 206 7.41 -10.94 7.28
N ARG A 207 6.68 -10.81 6.17
CA ARG A 207 6.71 -9.60 5.34
C ARG A 207 6.16 -8.41 6.09
N ASP A 208 5.15 -8.60 6.93
CA ASP A 208 4.63 -7.50 7.74
C ASP A 208 5.64 -6.98 8.76
N SER A 209 6.36 -7.87 9.44
CA SER A 209 7.42 -7.50 10.38
C SER A 209 8.48 -6.61 9.73
N LEU A 210 8.83 -6.88 8.48
CA LEU A 210 9.71 -5.99 7.70
C LEU A 210 9.04 -4.64 7.38
N ARG A 211 7.79 -4.64 6.89
CA ARG A 211 7.06 -3.40 6.57
C ARG A 211 6.84 -2.52 7.80
N ALA A 212 6.63 -3.11 8.97
CA ALA A 212 6.41 -2.41 10.23
C ALA A 212 7.59 -1.52 10.63
N GLN A 213 8.80 -1.83 10.14
CA GLN A 213 10.00 -1.00 10.32
C GLN A 213 9.92 0.31 9.52
N TYR A 214 8.99 0.42 8.55
CA TYR A 214 8.83 1.56 7.66
C TYR A 214 7.37 2.09 7.68
N PRO A 215 6.85 2.58 8.82
CA PRO A 215 5.43 2.90 9.00
C PRO A 215 4.93 4.04 8.08
N LEU A 216 5.83 4.87 7.56
CA LEU A 216 5.51 5.95 6.62
C LEU A 216 5.40 5.47 5.16
N LEU A 217 5.90 4.27 4.85
CA LEU A 217 5.92 3.70 3.51
C LEU A 217 4.69 2.82 3.27
N THR A 218 3.51 3.44 3.27
CA THR A 218 2.22 2.78 3.07
C THR A 218 1.36 3.55 2.07
N ALA A 219 0.50 2.85 1.31
CA ALA A 219 -0.51 3.48 0.47
C ALA A 219 -1.51 4.30 1.29
N GLU A 220 -1.82 3.89 2.53
CA GLU A 220 -2.61 4.70 3.44
C GLU A 220 -1.96 6.06 3.73
N ALA A 221 -0.66 6.09 4.03
CA ALA A 221 0.06 7.35 4.28
C ALA A 221 -0.01 8.25 3.04
N VAL A 222 0.29 7.71 1.86
CA VAL A 222 0.21 8.44 0.58
C VAL A 222 -1.19 9.01 0.36
N TRP A 223 -2.23 8.18 0.50
CA TRP A 223 -3.62 8.62 0.36
C TRP A 223 -3.96 9.75 1.34
N ASN A 224 -3.61 9.59 2.61
CA ASN A 224 -3.87 10.59 3.63
C ASN A 224 -3.16 11.92 3.31
N ALA A 225 -1.91 11.90 2.85
CA ALA A 225 -1.21 13.13 2.48
C ALA A 225 -1.79 13.83 1.25
N LEU A 226 -2.24 13.05 0.26
CA LEU A 226 -2.87 13.61 -0.94
C LEU A 226 -4.30 14.11 -0.66
N ASN A 227 -5.02 13.48 0.27
CA ASN A 227 -6.40 13.84 0.60
C ASN A 227 -6.51 14.86 1.76
N SER A 228 -5.48 15.02 2.59
CA SER A 228 -5.39 16.04 3.65
C SER A 228 -5.08 17.45 3.13
N ARG A 229 -5.09 17.65 1.81
CA ARG A 229 -4.95 18.94 1.11
C ARG A 229 -6.02 20.00 1.43
N VAL A 230 -6.83 19.82 2.47
CA VAL A 230 -7.83 20.79 2.88
C VAL A 230 -7.94 20.76 4.40
N SER A 231 -7.20 21.66 5.07
CA SER A 231 -7.56 22.43 6.27
C SER A 231 -6.28 23.08 6.85
N ILE A 232 -5.94 24.26 6.34
CA ILE A 232 -5.40 25.29 7.25
C ILE A 232 -6.55 26.31 7.33
N GLU A 233 -7.53 26.03 8.19
CA GLU A 233 -8.32 27.13 8.71
C GLU A 233 -7.34 28.00 9.51
N THR A 234 -7.10 29.19 8.98
CA THR A 234 -6.55 30.30 9.75
C THR A 234 -7.51 30.57 10.90
N HIS A 235 -7.30 29.92 12.05
CA HIS A 235 -7.71 30.47 13.32
C HIS A 235 -6.79 31.65 13.66
N THR A 236 -6.90 32.72 12.87
CA THR A 236 -6.73 34.08 13.39
C THR A 236 -7.95 34.34 14.27
N LYS A 237 -7.89 33.84 15.51
CA LYS A 237 -8.62 34.48 16.59
C LYS A 237 -7.99 35.86 16.75
N SER A 238 -8.72 36.86 16.26
CA SER A 238 -8.54 38.25 16.65
C SER A 238 -8.45 38.32 18.17
N MET A 239 -7.36 38.88 18.69
CA MET A 239 -7.45 39.71 19.89
C MET A 239 -7.70 41.14 19.45
#